data_AF-A0AAU9Y4Q7-F1
#
_entry.id   AF-A0AAU9Y4Q7-F1
#
_cell.length_a   1.000
_cell.length_b   1.000
_cell.length_c   1.000
_cell.angle_alpha   90.00
_cell.angle_beta   90.00
_cell.angle_gamma   90.00
#
_symmetry.space_group_name_H-M   'P 1'
#
loop_
_entity.id
_entity.type
_entity.pdbx_description
1 polymer ?
#
loop_
_entity_poly.entity_id
_entity_poly.type
_entity_poly.pdbx_seq_one_letter_code
_entity_poly.pdbx_strand_id
1 'polypeptide(L)'
;MKQLFPTSLGSGSFEVERVVWPDELRQYSTEEVIARALRRMNEKYYHLINNNCESFVMWCLCDLNISLQVTKTGKALSETSSAAIRTL
;
A
#
# COMPACT_ATOMS: atom_id res chain seq x y z
N MET A 1 -1.84 -17.12 -6.94
CA MET A 1 -1.35 -18.25 -6.12
C MET A 1 -1.05 -17.73 -4.73
N LYS A 2 -1.62 -18.34 -3.68
CA LYS A 2 -1.39 -17.95 -2.28
C LYS A 2 -0.13 -18.66 -1.78
N GLN A 3 0.88 -17.91 -1.35
CA GLN A 3 2.06 -18.49 -0.71
C GLN A 3 1.94 -18.27 0.79
N LEU A 4 1.66 -19.34 1.54
CA LEU A 4 1.63 -19.33 3.00
C LEU A 4 3.07 -19.38 3.52
N PHE A 5 3.41 -18.47 4.43
CA PHE A 5 4.63 -18.54 5.23
C PHE A 5 4.23 -18.75 6.69
N PRO A 6 4.79 -19.75 7.39
CA PRO A 6 4.48 -19.97 8.80
C PRO A 6 5.26 -18.96 9.65
N THR A 7 4.57 -18.06 10.35
CA THR A 7 5.15 -17.21 11.38
C THR A 7 5.03 -17.92 12.73
N SER A 8 6.15 -18.39 13.27
CA SER A 8 6.20 -18.88 14.65
C SER A 8 6.23 -17.71 15.63
N LEU A 9 5.37 -17.81 16.66
CA LEU A 9 5.43 -17.14 17.97
C LEU A 9 4.54 -15.89 18.17
N GLY A 10 3.36 -16.15 18.76
CA GLY A 10 2.80 -15.35 19.87
C GLY A 10 2.03 -14.06 19.55
N SER A 11 0.72 -14.09 19.87
CA SER A 11 -0.28 -13.00 19.92
C SER A 11 -0.97 -12.63 18.60
N GLY A 12 -2.24 -13.03 18.48
CA GLY A 12 -3.21 -12.61 17.45
C GLY A 12 -2.79 -12.87 16.00
N SER A 13 -3.04 -14.07 15.48
CA SER A 13 -2.85 -14.37 14.06
C SER A 13 -3.92 -13.67 13.22
N PHE A 14 -3.61 -12.49 12.70
CA PHE A 14 -4.28 -11.97 11.52
C PHE A 14 -3.61 -12.61 10.31
N GLU A 15 -4.35 -13.40 9.54
CA GLU A 15 -3.87 -13.86 8.23
C GLU A 15 -3.70 -12.64 7.33
N VAL A 16 -2.45 -12.29 7.02
CA VAL A 16 -2.16 -11.22 6.06
C VAL A 16 -1.79 -11.86 4.74
N GLU A 17 -2.68 -11.75 3.76
CA GLU A 17 -2.39 -12.15 2.39
C GLU A 17 -1.33 -11.22 1.79
N ARG A 18 -0.23 -11.79 1.28
CA ARG A 18 0.79 -11.03 0.56
C ARG A 18 0.18 -10.50 -0.73
N VAL A 19 0.21 -9.18 -0.89
CA VAL A 19 -0.07 -8.54 -2.19
C VAL A 19 1.08 -8.86 -3.14
N VAL A 20 0.79 -9.62 -4.19
CA VAL A 20 1.72 -9.84 -5.31
C VAL A 20 1.45 -8.76 -6.34
N TRP A 21 2.47 -7.95 -6.63
CA TRP A 21 2.36 -6.89 -7.63
C TRP A 21 2.56 -7.46 -9.05
N PRO A 22 1.68 -7.09 -10.01
CA PRO A 22 1.81 -7.48 -11.41
C PRO A 22 3.17 -7.05 -11.99
N ASP A 23 3.74 -7.86 -12.88
CA ASP A 23 4.98 -7.52 -13.57
C ASP A 23 4.80 -6.29 -14.48
N GLU A 24 3.60 -6.06 -15.02
CA GLU A 24 3.33 -4.93 -15.92
C GLU A 24 3.41 -3.57 -15.21
N LEU A 25 3.27 -3.56 -13.88
CA LEU A 25 3.43 -2.36 -13.06
C LEU A 25 4.89 -2.10 -12.66
N ARG A 26 5.83 -3.02 -12.96
CA ARG A 26 7.27 -2.79 -12.73
C ARG A 26 7.88 -2.11 -13.95
N GLN A 27 7.77 -0.78 -14.00
CA GLN A 27 8.35 0.01 -15.10
C GLN A 27 9.86 0.19 -15.00
N TYR A 28 10.41 0.13 -13.77
CA TYR A 28 11.82 0.38 -13.52
C TYR A 28 12.59 -0.91 -13.24
N SER A 29 13.86 -0.96 -13.68
CA SER A 29 14.77 -2.04 -13.32
C SER A 29 15.04 -2.03 -11.82
N THR A 30 15.51 -3.15 -11.27
CA THR A 30 15.85 -3.25 -9.85
C THR A 30 16.85 -2.18 -9.42
N GLU A 31 17.84 -1.86 -10.27
CA GLU A 31 18.84 -0.83 -10.02
C GLU A 31 18.21 0.56 -9.92
N GLU A 32 17.28 0.90 -10.82
CA GLU A 32 16.58 2.18 -10.78
C GLU A 32 15.61 2.26 -9.59
N VAL A 33 14.93 1.17 -9.23
CA VAL A 33 14.10 1.10 -8.01
C VAL A 33 14.94 1.38 -6.76
N ILE A 34 16.13 0.78 -6.66
CA ILE A 34 17.06 1.03 -5.55
C ILE A 34 17.52 2.49 -5.57
N ALA A 35 17.94 3.01 -6.73
CA ALA A 35 18.38 4.39 -6.86
C ALA A 35 17.28 5.38 -6.42
N ARG A 36 16.03 5.14 -6.83
CA ARG A 36 14.86 5.93 -6.42
C ARG A 36 14.66 5.87 -4.91
N ALA A 37 14.68 4.69 -4.30
CA ALA A 37 14.56 4.55 -2.85
C ALA A 37 15.66 5.33 -2.11
N LEU A 38 16.90 5.26 -2.59
CA LEU A 38 18.03 6.00 -2.02
C LEU A 38 17.86 7.52 -2.14
N ARG A 39 17.26 8.05 -3.23
CA ARG A 39 17.01 9.49 -3.42
C ARG A 39 16.12 10.10 -2.34
N ARG A 40 15.25 9.31 -1.71
CA ARG A 40 14.33 9.75 -0.65
C ARG A 40 14.79 9.31 0.74
N MET A 41 16.01 8.78 0.88
CA MET A 41 16.57 8.44 2.17
C MET A 41 16.65 9.70 3.05
N ASN A 42 16.27 9.57 4.32
CA ASN A 42 16.19 10.65 5.30
C ASN A 42 15.10 11.71 5.06
N GLU A 43 14.14 11.47 4.17
CA GLU A 43 12.95 12.31 4.09
C GLU A 43 12.20 12.29 5.43
N LYS A 44 11.87 13.47 5.95
CA LYS A 44 11.22 13.63 7.27
C LYS A 44 9.70 13.80 7.19
N TYR A 45 9.18 14.08 5.99
CA TYR A 45 7.76 14.33 5.79
C TYR A 45 7.05 12.99 5.55
N TYR A 46 6.45 12.42 6.58
CA TYR A 46 5.60 11.24 6.44
C TYR A 46 4.14 11.63 6.68
N HIS A 47 3.24 11.20 5.80
CA HIS A 47 1.82 11.48 5.95
C HIS A 47 0.96 10.30 5.52
N LEU A 48 0.04 9.88 6.40
CA LEU A 48 -0.72 8.63 6.29
C LEU A 48 -1.53 8.51 5.00
N ILE A 49 -1.91 9.63 4.38
CA ILE A 49 -2.84 9.68 3.24
C ILE A 49 -2.12 9.78 1.89
N ASN A 50 -1.03 10.55 1.79
CA ASN A 50 -0.44 10.97 0.53
C ASN A 50 1.09 10.79 0.45
N ASN A 51 1.74 10.47 1.57
CA ASN A 51 3.17 10.19 1.62
C ASN A 51 3.46 9.06 2.63
N ASN A 52 2.75 7.96 2.43
CA ASN A 52 2.85 6.76 3.28
C ASN A 52 3.76 5.70 2.63
N CYS A 53 3.89 4.55 3.29
CA CYS A 53 4.73 3.46 2.80
C CYS A 53 4.31 2.93 1.41
N GLU A 54 3.01 2.84 1.14
CA GLU A 54 2.50 2.34 -0.14
C GLU A 54 2.78 3.34 -1.26
N SER A 55 2.49 4.63 -1.02
CA SER A 55 2.84 5.73 -1.92
C SER A 55 4.34 5.74 -2.27
N PHE A 56 5.20 5.54 -1.27
CA PHE A 56 6.65 5.45 -1.48
C PHE A 56 7.03 4.26 -2.38
N VAL A 57 6.50 3.07 -2.12
CA VAL A 57 6.78 1.87 -2.93
C VAL A 57 6.28 2.03 -4.36
N MET A 58 5.07 2.57 -4.55
CA MET A 58 4.50 2.84 -5.88
C MET A 58 5.35 3.84 -6.66
N TRP A 59 5.84 4.87 -5.99
CA TRP A 59 6.74 5.83 -6.59
C TRP A 59 8.07 5.16 -6.99
N CYS A 60 8.64 4.30 -6.17
CA CYS A 60 9.86 3.57 -6.51
C CYS A 60 9.68 2.61 -7.70
N LEU A 61 8.53 1.92 -7.83
CA LEU A 61 8.29 0.91 -8.85
C LEU A 61 7.84 1.48 -10.21
N CYS A 62 7.05 2.56 -10.21
CA CYS A 62 6.37 3.06 -11.42
C CYS A 62 6.02 4.56 -11.41
N ASP A 63 6.65 5.36 -10.55
CA ASP A 63 6.46 6.82 -10.47
C ASP A 63 5.03 7.27 -10.13
N LEU A 64 4.20 6.37 -9.61
CA LEU A 64 2.85 6.68 -9.14
C LEU A 64 2.88 7.08 -7.66
N ASN A 65 2.23 8.18 -7.31
CA ASN A 65 2.04 8.59 -5.92
C ASN A 65 0.63 8.22 -5.41
N ILE A 66 0.34 6.92 -5.35
CA ILE A 66 -0.98 6.39 -4.98
C ILE A 66 -0.89 5.40 -3.81
N SER A 67 -1.96 5.30 -3.01
CA SER A 67 -2.10 4.30 -1.95
C SER A 67 -3.49 3.66 -2.01
N LEU A 68 -3.55 2.36 -2.34
CA LEU A 68 -4.80 1.59 -2.34
C LEU A 68 -5.33 1.39 -0.92
N GLN A 69 -4.47 1.36 0.10
CA GLN A 69 -4.88 1.32 1.51
C GLN A 69 -5.80 2.51 1.84
N VAL A 70 -5.44 3.70 1.39
CA VAL A 70 -6.24 4.92 1.60
C VAL A 70 -7.53 4.88 0.78
N THR A 71 -7.48 4.42 -0.47
CA THR A 71 -8.67 4.28 -1.32
C THR A 71 -9.70 3.30 -0.75
N LYS A 72 -9.26 2.18 -0.16
CA LYS A 72 -10.13 1.21 0.49
C LYS A 72 -10.86 1.81 1.70
N THR A 73 -10.14 2.54 2.54
CA THR A 73 -10.72 3.22 3.72
C THR A 73 -11.74 4.28 3.32
N GLY A 74 -11.49 5.03 2.25
CA GLY A 74 -12.44 6.01 1.71
C GLY A 74 -13.76 5.38 1.23
N LYS A 75 -13.70 4.20 0.58
CA LYS A 75 -14.90 3.46 0.16
C LYS A 75 -15.73 2.98 1.36
N ALA A 76 -15.10 2.38 2.37
CA ALA A 76 -15.81 1.91 3.56
C ALA A 76 -16.53 3.05 4.29
N LEU A 77 -15.91 4.24 4.36
CA LEU A 77 -16.53 5.42 4.96
C LEU A 77 -17.73 5.92 4.14
N SER A 78 -17.58 5.98 2.81
CA SER A 78 -18.64 6.44 1.89
C SER A 78 -19.85 5.49 1.86
N GLU A 79 -19.62 4.18 1.88
CA GLU A 79 -20.68 3.17 1.94
C GLU A 79 -21.50 3.29 3.23
N THR A 80 -20.83 3.57 4.36
CA THR A 80 -21.51 3.80 5.64
C THR A 80 -22.37 5.06 5.61
N SER A 81 -21.88 6.16 5.02
CA SER A 81 -22.68 7.39 4.86
C SER A 81 -23.89 7.20 3.94
N SER A 82 -23.73 6.46 2.84
CA SER A 82 -24.83 6.19 1.91
C SER A 82 -25.88 5.26 2.53
N ALA A 83 -25.45 4.27 3.33
CA ALA A 83 -26.36 3.45 4.11
C ALA A 83 -27.13 4.28 5.14
N ALA A 84 -26.46 5.17 5.88
CA ALA A 84 -27.12 6.05 6.84
C ALA A 84 -28.14 7.00 6.19
N ILE A 85 -27.83 7.60 5.03
CA ILE A 85 -28.78 8.46 4.28
C ILE A 85 -29.97 7.67 3.73
N ARG A 86 -29.78 6.42 3.29
CA ARG A 86 -30.88 5.56 2.80
C ARG A 86 -31.82 5.05 3.89
N THR A 87 -31.44 5.20 5.16
CA THR A 87 -32.22 4.72 6.31
C THR A 87 -32.97 5.85 7.05
N LEU A 88 -32.85 7.10 6.56
CA LEU A 88 -33.62 8.27 6.99
C LEU A 88 -34.74 8.56 5.99
#